data_AF-A0A7S0L6G0-F1
#
_entry.id   AF-A0A7S0L6G0-F1
#
_cell.length_a   1.000
_cell.length_b   1.000
_cell.length_c   1.000
_cell.angle_alpha   90.00
_cell.angle_beta   90.00
_cell.angle_gamma   90.00
#
_symmetry.space_group_name_H-M   'P 1'
#
loop_
_entity.id
_entity.type
_entity.pdbx_description
1 polymer ?
#
loop_
_entity_poly.entity_id
_entity_poly.type
_entity_poly.pdbx_seq_one_letter_code
_entity_poly.pdbx_strand_id
1 'polypeptide(L)'
;REEYQPRALRPWHMPTACRQRAWTVLMRNSKDGPRSALAPPDSGAKRARWRTRGAELHPPHFRPPLEQWRCTRHGMPITLLDVRHWQPERYRGREEVLHVAYHMEHYIRRMSVYRGRRVERCCIIISLDGFKMAMLPHVYECVSVLRKHYPSRLGAALLINTPGYFRPVWALISKVLDEEIISKVHFLPPSVVDTELAIEWCDSQRIAPYADLSVLV
;
A
#
# COMPACT_ATOMS: atom_id res chain seq x y z
N ARG A 1 24.16 15.29 -8.26
CA ARG A 1 22.95 14.82 -7.54
C ARG A 1 21.93 14.48 -8.62
N GLU A 2 21.76 13.21 -8.98
CA GLU A 2 20.78 12.87 -10.01
C GLU A 2 19.37 13.02 -9.45
N GLU A 3 18.71 14.08 -9.89
CA GLU A 3 17.30 14.36 -9.65
C GLU A 3 16.51 13.42 -10.57
N TYR A 4 15.88 12.38 -10.01
CA TYR A 4 15.05 11.49 -10.81
C TYR A 4 13.75 12.24 -11.17
N GLN A 5 13.43 12.31 -12.47
CA GLN A 5 12.20 12.95 -12.91
C GLN A 5 11.00 12.03 -12.62
N PRO A 6 10.09 12.38 -11.69
CA PRO A 6 9.11 11.43 -11.18
C PRO A 6 8.17 10.90 -12.27
N ARG A 7 7.89 11.72 -13.29
CA ARG A 7 7.03 11.32 -14.41
C ARG A 7 7.74 10.49 -15.50
N ALA A 8 9.07 10.45 -15.51
CA ALA A 8 9.84 9.70 -16.49
C ALA A 8 10.13 8.25 -16.07
N LEU A 9 9.83 7.86 -14.83
CA LEU A 9 10.14 6.52 -14.33
C LEU A 9 9.40 5.42 -15.11
N ARG A 10 10.13 4.34 -15.45
CA ARG A 10 9.67 3.19 -16.21
C ARG A 10 10.27 1.91 -15.64
N PRO A 11 9.62 0.74 -15.77
CA PRO A 11 10.12 -0.52 -15.20
C PRO A 11 11.57 -0.87 -15.59
N TRP A 12 12.00 -0.53 -16.80
CA TRP A 12 13.36 -0.79 -17.26
C TRP A 12 14.45 0.08 -16.61
N HIS A 13 14.09 1.13 -15.86
CA HIS A 13 15.05 1.87 -15.03
C HIS A 13 15.42 1.11 -13.74
N MET A 14 14.61 0.12 -13.34
CA MET A 14 14.80 -0.73 -12.17
C MET A 14 14.30 -2.17 -12.43
N PRO A 15 14.92 -2.87 -13.42
CA PRO A 15 14.38 -4.12 -13.95
C PRO A 15 14.40 -5.26 -12.93
N THR A 16 15.38 -5.31 -12.02
CA THR A 16 15.48 -6.36 -11.00
C THR A 16 14.42 -6.18 -9.93
N ALA A 17 14.19 -4.94 -9.51
CA ALA A 17 13.18 -4.60 -8.52
C ALA A 17 11.76 -4.82 -9.09
N CYS A 18 11.48 -4.33 -10.31
CA CYS A 18 10.17 -4.47 -10.96
C CYS A 18 9.82 -5.91 -11.41
N ARG A 19 10.79 -6.84 -11.44
CA ARG A 19 10.52 -8.28 -11.67
C ARG A 19 9.92 -8.97 -10.44
N GLN A 20 10.02 -8.36 -9.26
CA GLN A 20 9.51 -8.95 -8.02
C GLN A 20 7.99 -8.77 -7.92
N ARG A 21 7.35 -9.70 -7.21
CA ARG A 21 5.89 -9.70 -6.98
C ARG A 21 5.52 -9.19 -5.59
N ALA A 22 6.47 -8.58 -4.88
CA ALA A 22 6.27 -8.05 -3.54
C ALA A 22 5.27 -6.90 -3.53
N TRP A 23 5.44 -5.95 -4.45
CA TRP A 23 4.63 -4.75 -4.55
C TRP A 23 3.57 -4.94 -5.62
N THR A 24 2.34 -5.10 -5.18
CA THR A 24 1.21 -5.38 -6.05
C THR A 24 0.05 -4.45 -5.76
N VAL A 25 -0.68 -4.11 -6.80
CA VAL A 25 -1.90 -3.32 -6.67
C VAL A 25 -3.08 -4.27 -6.69
N LEU A 26 -4.04 -4.03 -5.80
CA LEU A 26 -5.32 -4.71 -5.84
C LEU A 26 -6.19 -4.03 -6.89
N MET A 27 -6.52 -4.74 -7.96
CA MET A 27 -7.43 -4.25 -8.98
C MET A 27 -8.88 -4.58 -8.61
N ARG A 28 -9.80 -3.70 -9.01
CA ARG A 28 -11.23 -3.96 -8.93
C ARG A 28 -11.59 -5.04 -9.94
N ASN A 29 -12.37 -6.02 -9.52
CA ASN A 29 -12.80 -7.07 -10.44
C ASN A 29 -13.74 -6.45 -11.50
N SER A 30 -13.58 -6.79 -12.78
CA SER A 30 -14.46 -6.28 -13.85
C SER A 30 -15.94 -6.65 -13.61
N LYS A 31 -16.19 -7.74 -12.87
CA LYS A 31 -17.52 -8.20 -12.45
C LYS A 31 -18.09 -7.46 -11.24
N ASP A 32 -17.27 -6.74 -10.48
CA ASP A 32 -17.72 -5.86 -9.40
C ASP A 32 -18.26 -4.58 -10.04
N GLY A 33 -19.47 -4.64 -10.61
CA GLY A 33 -20.16 -3.50 -11.26
C GLY A 33 -20.08 -2.22 -10.43
N PRO A 34 -20.29 -1.02 -11.01
CA PRO A 34 -20.02 0.25 -10.36
C PRO A 34 -20.63 0.28 -8.95
N ARG A 35 -19.78 0.48 -7.93
CA ARG A 35 -20.24 0.59 -6.55
C ARG A 35 -20.90 1.96 -6.51
N SER A 36 -22.22 1.99 -6.64
CA SER A 36 -22.99 3.18 -6.28
C SER A 36 -22.57 3.56 -4.87
N ALA A 37 -22.21 4.82 -4.67
CA ALA A 37 -21.57 5.32 -3.45
C ALA A 37 -22.48 5.28 -2.18
N LEU A 38 -23.56 4.50 -2.17
CA LEU A 38 -24.68 4.63 -1.23
C LEU A 38 -25.33 3.33 -0.72
N ALA A 39 -24.81 2.12 -0.97
CA ALA A 39 -25.44 0.90 -0.42
C ALA A 39 -24.94 0.55 1.00
N PRO A 40 -25.85 0.35 2.00
CA PRO A 40 -25.47 -0.10 3.34
C PRO A 40 -25.09 -1.60 3.33
N PRO A 41 -24.26 -2.07 4.28
CA PRO A 41 -23.80 -3.44 4.31
C PRO A 41 -24.77 -4.29 5.14
N ASP A 42 -25.67 -5.03 4.50
CA ASP A 42 -26.15 -6.25 5.16
C ASP A 42 -26.65 -7.33 4.19
N SER A 43 -26.71 -8.54 4.74
CA SER A 43 -27.19 -9.82 4.20
C SER A 43 -26.13 -10.74 3.54
N GLY A 44 -25.48 -11.52 4.39
CA GLY A 44 -25.61 -12.99 4.29
C GLY A 44 -24.82 -13.75 3.22
N ALA A 45 -23.88 -13.15 2.51
CA ALA A 45 -23.05 -13.91 1.57
C ALA A 45 -22.03 -14.79 2.33
N LYS A 46 -22.19 -16.12 2.21
CA LYS A 46 -21.28 -17.14 2.78
C LYS A 46 -19.82 -16.82 2.44
N ARG A 47 -19.02 -16.50 3.46
CA ARG A 47 -17.59 -16.16 3.38
C ARG A 47 -16.79 -17.38 2.90
N ALA A 48 -16.56 -17.45 1.59
CA ALA A 48 -15.57 -18.35 1.02
C ALA A 48 -14.20 -17.93 1.55
N ARG A 49 -13.46 -18.88 2.14
CA ARG A 49 -12.07 -18.71 2.54
C ARG A 49 -11.26 -18.51 1.25
N TRP A 50 -11.03 -17.24 0.88
CA TRP A 50 -10.31 -16.86 -0.33
C TRP A 50 -8.87 -17.32 -0.22
N ARG A 51 -8.56 -18.43 -0.91
CA ARG A 51 -7.22 -18.60 -1.48
C ARG A 51 -7.07 -17.54 -2.55
N THR A 52 -5.84 -17.08 -2.78
CA THR A 52 -5.37 -16.08 -3.75
C THR A 52 -5.75 -16.32 -5.24
N ARG A 53 -6.81 -17.08 -5.53
CA ARG A 53 -7.38 -17.29 -6.85
C ARG A 53 -8.51 -16.28 -7.08
N GLY A 54 -8.19 -15.17 -7.74
CA GLY A 54 -9.20 -14.35 -8.43
C GLY A 54 -9.03 -12.84 -8.34
N ALA A 55 -8.29 -12.31 -7.37
CA ALA A 55 -7.80 -10.93 -7.43
C ALA A 55 -6.52 -10.93 -8.25
N GLU A 56 -6.54 -10.36 -9.45
CA GLU A 56 -5.31 -10.24 -10.23
C GLU A 56 -4.41 -9.18 -9.58
N LEU A 57 -3.40 -9.67 -8.86
CA LEU A 57 -2.33 -8.84 -8.31
C LEU A 57 -1.40 -8.42 -9.46
N HIS A 58 -1.56 -7.18 -9.89
CA HIS A 58 -0.77 -6.64 -10.99
C HIS A 58 0.39 -5.79 -10.46
N PRO A 59 1.60 -5.93 -11.04
CA PRO A 59 2.63 -4.93 -10.88
C PRO A 59 2.07 -3.56 -11.31
N PRO A 60 2.41 -2.44 -10.64
CA PRO A 60 1.76 -1.17 -10.90
C PRO A 60 1.88 -0.64 -12.35
N HIS A 61 2.86 -1.11 -13.16
CA HIS A 61 2.93 -0.80 -14.60
C HIS A 61 1.85 -1.51 -15.41
N PHE A 62 1.43 -2.70 -14.98
CA PHE A 62 0.45 -3.50 -15.68
C PHE A 62 -0.94 -3.00 -15.27
N ARG A 63 -1.46 -2.04 -16.03
CA ARG A 63 -2.85 -1.63 -15.96
C ARG A 63 -3.53 -2.07 -17.26
N PRO A 64 -4.33 -3.15 -17.26
CA PRO A 64 -5.21 -3.44 -18.37
C PRO A 64 -6.09 -2.21 -18.65
N PRO A 65 -6.33 -1.83 -19.92
CA PRO A 65 -7.32 -0.81 -20.24
C PRO A 65 -8.64 -1.17 -19.53
N LEU A 66 -9.30 -0.17 -18.93
CA LEU A 66 -10.62 -0.29 -18.25
C LEU A 66 -10.61 -0.76 -16.79
N GLU A 67 -9.50 -1.27 -16.25
CA GLU A 67 -9.46 -1.63 -14.82
C GLU A 67 -9.10 -0.45 -13.92
N GLN A 68 -9.72 -0.41 -12.74
CA GLN A 68 -9.47 0.58 -11.69
C GLN A 68 -8.83 -0.08 -10.49
N TRP A 69 -8.03 0.68 -9.75
CA TRP A 69 -7.49 0.22 -8.48
C TRP A 69 -8.63 0.07 -7.48
N ARG A 70 -8.53 -0.93 -6.60
CA ARG A 70 -9.37 -0.96 -5.41
C ARG A 70 -8.94 0.19 -4.52
N CYS A 71 -9.96 0.83 -3.95
CA CYS A 71 -9.82 1.88 -2.97
C CYS A 71 -10.57 1.50 -1.71
N THR A 72 -10.14 2.06 -0.58
CA THR A 72 -10.94 2.07 0.64
C THR A 72 -12.26 2.79 0.40
N ARG A 73 -13.23 2.64 1.31
CA ARG A 73 -14.50 3.37 1.32
C ARG A 73 -14.33 4.88 1.17
N HIS A 74 -13.22 5.42 1.68
CA HIS A 74 -12.90 6.85 1.62
C HIS A 74 -12.07 7.24 0.39
N GLY A 75 -11.88 6.33 -0.55
CA GLY A 75 -11.27 6.61 -1.85
C GLY A 75 -9.74 6.47 -1.90
N MET A 76 -9.07 6.07 -0.80
CA MET A 76 -7.62 5.82 -0.80
C MET A 76 -7.31 4.56 -1.60
N PRO A 77 -6.50 4.64 -2.68
CA PRO A 77 -6.05 3.44 -3.35
C PRO A 77 -5.24 2.53 -2.41
N ILE A 78 -5.37 1.22 -2.65
CA ILE A 78 -4.78 0.18 -1.81
C ILE A 78 -3.66 -0.55 -2.58
N THR A 79 -2.51 -0.66 -1.94
CA THR A 79 -1.37 -1.45 -2.42
C THR A 79 -1.02 -2.52 -1.39
N LEU A 80 -0.66 -3.72 -1.86
CA LEU A 80 -0.10 -4.80 -1.05
C LEU A 80 1.42 -4.85 -1.20
N LEU A 81 2.11 -4.86 -0.07
CA LEU A 81 3.50 -5.29 0.08
C LEU A 81 3.51 -6.68 0.73
N ASP A 82 3.71 -7.73 -0.07
CA ASP A 82 3.93 -9.10 0.44
C ASP A 82 5.43 -9.33 0.63
N VAL A 83 5.86 -9.29 1.89
CA VAL A 83 7.28 -9.37 2.26
C VAL A 83 7.91 -10.70 1.86
N ARG A 84 7.13 -11.80 1.75
CA ARG A 84 7.66 -13.10 1.28
C ARG A 84 8.25 -13.03 -0.13
N HIS A 85 7.67 -12.16 -0.96
CA HIS A 85 8.09 -11.98 -2.35
C HIS A 85 9.08 -10.83 -2.50
N TRP A 86 9.43 -10.15 -1.41
CA TRP A 86 10.37 -9.05 -1.39
C TRP A 86 11.79 -9.56 -1.16
N GLN A 87 12.63 -9.39 -2.17
CA GLN A 87 14.03 -9.81 -2.18
C GLN A 87 14.91 -8.57 -2.40
N PRO A 88 14.93 -7.62 -1.44
CA PRO A 88 15.66 -6.38 -1.61
C PRO A 88 17.17 -6.58 -1.68
N GLU A 89 17.70 -7.72 -1.24
CA GLU A 89 19.11 -8.06 -1.40
C GLU A 89 19.56 -8.17 -2.87
N ARG A 90 18.61 -8.37 -3.80
CA ARG A 90 18.90 -8.53 -5.24
C ARG A 90 19.15 -7.21 -5.97
N TYR A 91 18.85 -6.06 -5.35
CA TYR A 91 19.04 -4.74 -5.96
C TYR A 91 19.40 -3.73 -4.86
N ARG A 92 20.28 -2.76 -5.12
CA ARG A 92 20.73 -1.82 -4.08
C ARG A 92 20.90 -0.40 -4.61
N GLY A 93 20.92 0.55 -3.68
CA GLY A 93 21.22 1.96 -3.95
C GLY A 93 20.17 2.58 -4.87
N ARG A 94 20.58 3.06 -6.05
CA ARG A 94 19.71 3.79 -6.97
C ARG A 94 18.47 3.00 -7.37
N GLU A 95 18.59 1.69 -7.60
CA GLU A 95 17.46 0.87 -8.05
C GLU A 95 16.34 0.81 -6.98
N GLU A 96 16.71 0.72 -5.71
CA GLU A 96 15.78 0.72 -4.59
C GLU A 96 15.02 2.04 -4.48
N VAL A 97 15.75 3.16 -4.56
CA VAL A 97 15.17 4.51 -4.55
C VAL A 97 14.19 4.70 -5.71
N LEU A 98 14.60 4.32 -6.92
CA LEU A 98 13.77 4.42 -8.11
C LEU A 98 12.54 3.52 -8.02
N HIS A 99 12.64 2.34 -7.41
CA HIS A 99 11.53 1.41 -7.24
C HIS A 99 10.45 1.98 -6.31
N VAL A 100 10.85 2.50 -5.15
CA VAL A 100 9.93 3.15 -4.20
C VAL A 100 9.27 4.37 -4.84
N ALA A 101 10.06 5.24 -5.47
CA ALA A 101 9.55 6.40 -6.17
C ALA A 101 8.58 6.02 -7.30
N TYR A 102 8.91 4.99 -8.07
CA TYR A 102 8.07 4.51 -9.15
C TYR A 102 6.69 4.04 -8.65
N HIS A 103 6.64 3.30 -7.54
CA HIS A 103 5.39 2.89 -6.92
C HIS A 103 4.56 4.10 -6.47
N MET A 104 5.17 5.06 -5.80
CA MET A 104 4.50 6.29 -5.36
C MET A 104 3.99 7.13 -6.51
N GLU A 105 4.76 7.28 -7.60
CA GLU A 105 4.32 7.99 -8.80
C GLU A 105 3.17 7.29 -9.50
N HIS A 106 3.23 5.95 -9.55
CA HIS A 106 2.15 5.16 -10.11
C HIS A 106 0.87 5.30 -9.32
N TYR A 107 1.01 5.36 -8.00
CA TYR A 107 -0.04 5.59 -7.05
C TYR A 107 -0.67 7.00 -7.21
N ILE A 108 0.14 8.06 -7.16
CA ILE A 108 -0.31 9.46 -7.28
C ILE A 108 -1.07 9.71 -8.60
N ARG A 109 -0.56 9.18 -9.71
CA ARG A 109 -1.20 9.32 -11.04
C ARG A 109 -2.59 8.71 -11.13
N ARG A 110 -2.87 7.71 -10.30
CA ARG A 110 -4.09 6.89 -10.35
C ARG A 110 -5.02 7.14 -9.17
N MET A 111 -4.74 8.18 -8.40
CA MET A 111 -5.60 8.65 -7.33
C MET A 111 -7.02 8.93 -7.81
N SER A 112 -7.97 8.37 -7.06
CA SER A 112 -9.39 8.58 -7.32
C SER A 112 -9.84 9.99 -6.90
N VAL A 113 -11.07 10.33 -7.29
CA VAL A 113 -11.77 11.49 -6.76
C VAL A 113 -12.79 10.98 -5.75
N TYR A 114 -12.75 11.51 -4.53
CA TYR A 114 -13.71 11.23 -3.48
C TYR A 114 -14.37 12.55 -3.08
N ARG A 115 -15.71 12.59 -2.97
CA ARG A 115 -16.46 13.82 -2.61
C ARG A 115 -15.99 15.09 -3.36
N GLY A 116 -15.77 14.98 -4.67
CA GLY A 116 -15.36 16.11 -5.53
C GLY A 116 -13.90 16.55 -5.41
N ARG A 117 -13.07 15.89 -4.58
CA ARG A 117 -11.64 16.22 -4.42
C ARG A 117 -10.74 15.05 -4.79
N ARG A 118 -9.55 15.36 -5.31
CA ARG A 118 -8.51 14.34 -5.55
C ARG A 118 -8.02 13.80 -4.20
N VAL A 119 -8.00 12.49 -4.08
CA VAL A 119 -7.42 11.81 -2.92
C VAL A 119 -5.91 12.05 -2.90
N GLU A 120 -5.35 12.24 -1.69
CA GLU A 120 -3.95 12.61 -1.50
C GLU A 120 -3.14 11.54 -0.77
N ARG A 121 -3.83 10.64 -0.04
CA ARG A 121 -3.24 9.61 0.83
C ARG A 121 -3.55 8.18 0.41
N CYS A 122 -2.61 7.27 0.71
CA CYS A 122 -2.66 5.84 0.40
C CYS A 122 -2.96 4.94 1.59
N CYS A 123 -3.52 3.77 1.29
CA CYS A 123 -3.51 2.64 2.19
C CYS A 123 -2.50 1.61 1.68
N ILE A 124 -1.53 1.24 2.53
CA ILE A 124 -0.57 0.18 2.25
C ILE A 124 -0.85 -0.97 3.19
N ILE A 125 -1.16 -2.14 2.64
CA ILE A 125 -1.25 -3.39 3.40
C ILE A 125 0.11 -4.06 3.32
N ILE A 126 0.70 -4.38 4.47
CA ILE A 126 2.01 -5.02 4.57
C ILE A 126 1.80 -6.39 5.19
N SER A 127 1.97 -7.44 4.39
CA SER A 127 2.03 -8.81 4.92
C SER A 127 3.44 -9.09 5.39
N LEU A 128 3.61 -9.21 6.71
CA LEU A 128 4.91 -9.45 7.34
C LEU A 128 5.36 -10.92 7.33
N ASP A 129 4.61 -11.78 6.64
CA ASP A 129 5.03 -13.16 6.43
C ASP A 129 6.40 -13.17 5.71
N GLY A 130 7.32 -14.01 6.17
CA GLY A 130 8.69 -14.08 5.64
C GLY A 130 9.61 -12.90 5.97
N PHE A 131 9.23 -11.95 6.84
CA PHE A 131 10.09 -10.82 7.23
C PHE A 131 11.35 -11.28 7.99
N LYS A 132 12.52 -10.81 7.53
CA LYS A 132 13.84 -11.13 8.09
C LYS A 132 14.56 -9.88 8.58
N MET A 133 15.37 -9.99 9.63
CA MET A 133 16.17 -8.87 10.17
C MET A 133 17.08 -8.24 9.12
N ALA A 134 17.60 -9.04 8.19
CA ALA A 134 18.44 -8.56 7.09
C ALA A 134 17.72 -7.57 6.15
N MET A 135 16.38 -7.49 6.18
CA MET A 135 15.60 -6.54 5.38
C MET A 135 15.51 -5.14 6.03
N LEU A 136 15.92 -4.98 7.30
CA LEU A 136 15.77 -3.73 8.04
C LEU A 136 16.47 -2.51 7.38
N PRO A 137 17.70 -2.61 6.83
CA PRO A 137 18.31 -1.49 6.12
C PRO A 137 17.48 -1.01 4.91
N HIS A 138 16.82 -1.93 4.21
CA HIS A 138 15.97 -1.64 3.06
C HIS A 138 14.65 -0.98 3.47
N VAL A 139 14.11 -1.35 4.64
CA VAL A 139 12.97 -0.64 5.24
C VAL A 139 13.34 0.82 5.53
N TYR A 140 14.55 1.06 6.07
CA TYR A 140 15.02 2.42 6.33
C TYR A 140 15.22 3.23 5.04
N GLU A 141 15.74 2.63 3.98
CA GLU A 141 15.86 3.30 2.68
C GLU A 141 14.48 3.66 2.11
N CYS A 142 13.52 2.73 2.16
CA CYS A 142 12.14 3.00 1.72
C CYS A 142 11.51 4.17 2.49
N VAL A 143 11.64 4.16 3.82
CA VAL A 143 11.16 5.25 4.69
C VAL A 143 11.84 6.57 4.34
N SER A 144 13.16 6.57 4.14
CA SER A 144 13.94 7.76 3.77
C SER A 144 13.42 8.39 2.47
N VAL A 145 13.20 7.57 1.43
CA VAL A 145 12.65 8.04 0.14
C VAL A 145 11.24 8.60 0.31
N LEU A 146 10.36 7.91 1.03
CA LEU A 146 8.99 8.35 1.29
C LEU A 146 8.96 9.68 2.03
N ARG A 147 9.74 9.84 3.09
CA ARG A 147 9.79 11.09 3.88
C ARG A 147 10.33 12.26 3.07
N LYS A 148 11.37 12.03 2.28
CA LYS A 148 12.07 13.08 1.54
C LYS A 148 11.31 13.56 0.30
N HIS A 149 10.71 12.64 -0.46
CA HIS A 149 10.14 12.94 -1.77
C HIS A 149 8.61 12.87 -1.81
N TYR A 150 8.00 12.17 -0.84
CA TYR A 150 6.56 11.90 -0.81
C TYR A 150 5.94 12.14 0.57
N PRO A 151 6.18 13.32 1.20
CA PRO A 151 5.70 13.59 2.54
C PRO A 151 4.17 13.52 2.60
N SER A 152 3.66 13.05 3.74
CA SER A 152 2.23 13.00 4.08
C SER A 152 1.35 12.22 3.08
N ARG A 153 1.94 11.36 2.23
CA ARG A 153 1.21 10.48 1.31
C ARG A 153 0.66 9.23 1.96
N LEU A 154 1.17 8.82 3.12
CA LEU A 154 0.61 7.70 3.87
C LEU A 154 -0.69 8.12 4.56
N GLY A 155 -1.77 7.38 4.34
CA GLY A 155 -3.02 7.47 5.10
C GLY A 155 -3.14 6.38 6.15
N ALA A 156 -2.83 5.13 5.77
CA ALA A 156 -2.78 3.99 6.67
C ALA A 156 -1.74 2.96 6.21
N ALA A 157 -0.98 2.39 7.15
CA ALA A 157 -0.16 1.20 6.96
C ALA A 157 -0.71 0.06 7.82
N LEU A 158 -1.28 -0.97 7.18
CA LEU A 158 -1.95 -2.08 7.84
C LEU A 158 -1.01 -3.30 7.86
N LEU A 159 -0.49 -3.68 9.02
CA LEU A 159 0.35 -4.86 9.15
C LEU A 159 -0.50 -6.10 9.43
N ILE A 160 -0.47 -7.05 8.50
CA ILE A 160 -1.11 -8.37 8.63
C ILE A 160 -0.05 -9.45 8.75
N ASN A 161 -0.45 -10.62 9.27
CA ASN A 161 0.46 -11.77 9.46
C ASN A 161 1.74 -11.38 10.23
N THR A 162 1.59 -10.51 11.24
CA THR A 162 2.71 -9.99 12.04
C THR A 162 3.30 -11.12 12.89
N PRO A 163 4.59 -11.49 12.71
CA PRO A 163 5.20 -12.50 13.56
C PRO A 163 5.38 -11.97 14.99
N GLY A 164 5.28 -12.84 16.00
CA GLY A 164 5.36 -12.44 17.41
C GLY A 164 6.65 -11.67 17.75
N TYR A 165 7.77 -12.01 17.09
CA TYR A 165 9.06 -11.33 17.25
C TYR A 165 9.12 -9.95 16.60
N PHE A 166 8.11 -9.50 15.86
CA PHE A 166 8.16 -8.19 15.19
C PHE A 166 8.02 -7.02 16.16
N ARG A 167 7.46 -7.22 17.36
CA ARG A 167 7.32 -6.16 18.37
C ARG A 167 8.65 -5.45 18.71
N PRO A 168 9.74 -6.16 19.07
CA PRO A 168 11.04 -5.52 19.29
C PRO A 168 11.62 -4.89 18.01
N VAL A 169 11.35 -5.45 16.83
CA VAL A 169 11.78 -4.86 15.55
C VAL A 169 11.10 -3.52 15.32
N TRP A 170 9.79 -3.45 15.55
CA TRP A 170 9.02 -2.22 15.43
C TRP A 170 9.59 -1.13 16.34
N ALA A 171 10.03 -1.46 17.56
CA ALA A 171 10.67 -0.50 18.45
C ALA A 171 12.01 0.06 17.92
N LEU A 172 12.68 -0.65 17.00
CA LEU A 172 13.83 -0.12 16.27
C LEU A 172 13.37 0.76 15.10
N ILE A 173 12.38 0.29 14.33
CA ILE A 173 11.84 1.01 13.17
C ILE A 173 11.21 2.35 13.58
N SER A 174 10.42 2.35 14.64
CA SER A 174 9.67 3.53 15.08
C SER A 174 10.58 4.69 15.49
N LYS A 175 11.83 4.45 15.90
CA LYS A 175 12.78 5.51 16.27
C LYS A 175 13.20 6.40 15.11
N VAL A 176 13.10 5.92 13.88
CA VAL A 176 13.42 6.69 12.67
C VAL A 176 12.17 7.21 11.95
N LEU A 177 10.99 6.92 12.48
CA LEU A 177 9.71 7.42 11.98
C LEU A 177 9.30 8.66 12.78
N ASP A 178 8.64 9.61 12.12
CA ASP A 178 7.96 10.69 12.83
C ASP A 178 6.64 10.21 13.43
N GLU A 179 6.13 10.96 14.41
CA GLU A 179 4.86 10.66 15.09
C GLU A 179 3.69 10.58 14.11
N GLU A 180 3.71 11.38 13.04
CA GLU A 180 2.68 11.34 11.99
C GLU A 180 2.63 9.96 11.33
N ILE A 181 3.76 9.40 10.89
CA ILE A 181 3.79 8.06 10.29
C ILE A 181 3.43 7.00 11.33
N ILE A 182 4.01 7.07 12.54
CA ILE A 182 3.74 6.08 13.62
C ILE A 182 2.24 5.98 13.91
N SER A 183 1.53 7.12 13.97
CA SER A 183 0.09 7.17 14.24
C SER A 183 -0.78 6.47 13.19
N LYS A 184 -0.25 6.28 11.98
CA LYS A 184 -0.93 5.65 10.83
C LYS A 184 -0.59 4.18 10.67
N VAL A 185 0.29 3.65 11.52
CA VAL A 185 0.69 2.24 11.49
C VAL A 185 -0.23 1.43 12.40
N HIS A 186 -0.93 0.46 11.81
CA HIS A 186 -1.92 -0.36 12.48
C HIS A 186 -1.52 -1.84 12.44
N PHE A 187 -1.26 -2.41 13.62
CA PHE A 187 -1.08 -3.84 13.80
C PHE A 187 -2.44 -4.52 13.84
N LEU A 188 -2.79 -5.27 12.79
CA LEU A 188 -4.08 -5.93 12.72
C LEU A 188 -4.07 -7.22 13.55
N PRO A 189 -5.23 -7.62 14.11
CA PRO A 189 -5.32 -8.83 14.92
C PRO A 189 -5.04 -10.08 14.08
N PRO A 190 -4.59 -11.19 14.71
CA PRO A 190 -4.30 -12.44 13.99
C PRO A 190 -5.47 -13.03 13.19
N SER A 191 -6.71 -12.62 13.46
CA SER A 191 -7.90 -13.01 12.70
C SER A 191 -7.97 -12.36 11.31
N VAL A 192 -7.24 -11.26 11.08
CA VAL A 192 -7.15 -10.57 9.79
C VAL A 192 -5.97 -11.14 9.02
N VAL A 193 -6.24 -12.21 8.26
CA VAL A 193 -5.22 -13.02 7.59
C VAL A 193 -4.98 -12.64 6.13
N ASP A 194 -5.88 -11.87 5.54
CA ASP A 194 -5.86 -11.50 4.12
C ASP A 194 -6.17 -10.01 3.89
N THR A 195 -6.01 -9.59 2.64
CA THR A 195 -6.21 -8.20 2.23
C THR A 195 -7.65 -7.74 2.34
N GLU A 196 -8.64 -8.61 2.14
CA GLU A 196 -10.05 -8.23 2.16
C GLU A 196 -10.48 -7.90 3.59
N LEU A 197 -10.11 -8.73 4.56
CA LEU A 197 -10.36 -8.46 5.97
C LEU A 197 -9.61 -7.20 6.45
N ALA A 198 -8.41 -6.93 5.91
CA ALA A 198 -7.69 -5.70 6.20
C ALA A 198 -8.39 -4.46 5.64
N ILE A 199 -8.98 -4.58 4.43
CA ILE A 199 -9.79 -3.51 3.82
C ILE A 199 -11.07 -3.29 4.61
N GLU A 200 -11.79 -4.36 4.97
CA GLU A 200 -12.99 -4.28 5.84
C GLU A 200 -12.66 -3.58 7.16
N TRP A 201 -11.54 -3.95 7.78
CA TRP A 201 -11.06 -3.29 8.99
C TRP A 201 -10.79 -1.80 8.72
N CYS A 202 -10.06 -1.46 7.67
CA CYS A 202 -9.76 -0.07 7.31
C CYS A 202 -11.02 0.76 7.04
N ASP A 203 -12.01 0.17 6.38
CA ASP A 203 -13.27 0.81 6.02
C ASP A 203 -14.19 1.02 7.24
N SER A 204 -14.05 0.17 8.26
CA SER A 204 -14.69 0.38 9.58
C SER A 204 -14.05 1.54 10.35
N GLN A 205 -12.80 1.90 10.03
CA GLN A 205 -12.13 3.06 10.59
C GLN A 205 -12.51 4.34 9.85
N ARG A 206 -12.52 5.47 10.56
CA ARG A 206 -12.77 6.81 9.98
C ARG A 206 -11.46 7.47 9.51
N ILE A 207 -10.67 6.76 8.70
CA ILE A 207 -9.38 7.28 8.20
C ILE A 207 -9.62 8.22 7.01
N ALA A 208 -9.25 9.49 7.18
CA ALA A 208 -9.44 10.51 6.16
C ALA A 208 -8.44 10.37 4.99
N PRO A 209 -8.89 10.54 3.73
CA PRO A 209 -8.08 10.40 2.53
C PRO A 209 -7.25 11.65 2.16
N TYR A 210 -7.37 12.73 2.95
CA TYR A 210 -6.75 14.04 2.72
C TYR A 210 -5.73 14.38 3.80
N ALA A 211 -4.74 15.20 3.46
CA ALA A 211 -3.75 15.67 4.43
C ALA A 211 -4.35 16.69 5.41
N ASP A 212 -5.19 17.58 4.91
CA ASP A 212 -5.87 18.62 5.67
C ASP A 212 -7.27 18.18 6.12
N LEU A 213 -7.50 18.19 7.43
CA LEU A 213 -8.76 17.81 8.09
C LEU A 213 -9.70 19.00 8.35
N SER A 214 -9.21 20.25 8.23
CA SER A 214 -10.01 21.46 8.46
C SER A 214 -11.17 21.63 7.47
N VAL A 215 -11.13 20.85 6.39
CA VAL A 215 -12.05 20.88 5.25
C VAL A 215 -13.17 19.83 5.35
N LEU A 216 -13.30 19.16 6.50
CA LEU A 216 -14.42 18.25 6.80
C LEU A 216 -15.58 18.95 7.54
N VAL A 217 -15.48 20.27 7.71
CA VAL A 217 -16.54 21.14 8.26
C VAL A 217 -17.41 21.67 7.13
#